data_AF-A0A7Y1UWB2-F1
#
_entry.id   AF-A0A7Y1UWB2-F1
#
_cell.length_a   1.000
_cell.length_b   1.000
_cell.length_c   1.000
_cell.angle_alpha   90.00
_cell.angle_beta   90.00
_cell.angle_gamma   90.00
#
_symmetry.space_group_name_H-M   'P 1'
#
loop_
_entity.id
_entity.type
_entity.pdbx_description
1 polymer ?
#
loop_
_entity_poly.entity_id
_entity_poly.type
_entity_poly.pdbx_seq_one_letter_code
_entity_poly.pdbx_strand_id
1 'polypeptide(L)'
;VRRLGGPTEADPDDVGQVQFEIEFQEPLNNPWSAPAGFSHQTVDLYLEAYPGTETGAQRLLPDRVAATPDGVGWDYAFTLNGWGAAHYLADTSGEVTELTTELDYALLSDRRTLLVTVDRATLPPGDETLWQYGVAVLANQAIPSLGIHGLRELATVPSRFRLGGGTGAANDPMLIDVLHPDAGVQEELLTYETPVATGDPNEIDVARLAKIPMVGAL
;
A
#
# COMPACT_ATOMS: atom_id res chain seq x y z
N VAL A 1 5.30 -9.55 -5.23
CA VAL A 1 4.53 -8.94 -6.33
C VAL A 1 5.10 -9.42 -7.63
N ARG A 2 4.25 -9.91 -8.54
CA ARG A 2 4.66 -10.19 -9.91
C ARG A 2 3.97 -9.21 -10.83
N ARG A 3 4.73 -8.58 -11.71
CA ARG A 3 4.16 -7.79 -12.81
C ARG A 3 3.97 -8.69 -14.02
N LEU A 4 2.79 -8.65 -14.63
CA LEU A 4 2.51 -9.31 -15.90
C LEU A 4 2.24 -8.24 -16.98
N GLY A 5 3.02 -8.30 -18.06
CA GLY A 5 2.73 -7.57 -19.31
C GLY A 5 3.18 -6.11 -19.41
N GLY A 6 3.43 -5.75 -20.66
CA GLY A 6 3.51 -4.45 -21.34
C GLY A 6 3.18 -4.77 -22.81
N PRO A 7 2.79 -3.80 -23.67
CA PRO A 7 2.04 -4.06 -24.90
C PRO A 7 2.62 -5.23 -25.69
N THR A 8 1.83 -6.30 -25.81
CA THR A 8 2.18 -7.43 -26.68
C THR A 8 1.70 -7.12 -28.08
N GLU A 9 2.55 -7.35 -29.08
CA GLU A 9 2.41 -6.88 -30.46
C GLU A 9 1.23 -7.52 -31.25
N ALA A 10 0.10 -7.89 -30.65
CA ALA A 10 -0.93 -8.69 -31.32
C ALA A 10 -2.40 -8.50 -30.91
N ASP A 11 -2.78 -7.48 -30.13
CA ASP A 11 -4.21 -7.19 -29.90
C ASP A 11 -4.53 -5.69 -30.11
N PRO A 12 -5.30 -5.32 -31.14
CA PRO A 12 -5.69 -3.92 -31.39
C PRO A 12 -6.67 -3.35 -30.35
N ASP A 13 -7.21 -4.18 -29.45
CA ASP A 13 -7.98 -3.74 -28.27
C ASP A 13 -7.10 -3.66 -26.98
N ASP A 14 -5.80 -4.04 -27.05
CA ASP A 14 -4.80 -3.83 -25.97
C ASP A 14 -4.38 -2.36 -25.92
N VAL A 15 -5.27 -1.53 -25.39
CA VAL A 15 -4.91 -0.27 -24.75
C VAL A 15 -4.01 -0.62 -23.57
N GLY A 16 -2.69 -0.66 -23.80
CA GLY A 16 -1.69 -1.27 -22.91
C GLY A 16 -2.09 -1.32 -21.44
N GLN A 17 -2.27 -2.52 -20.91
CA GLN A 17 -2.57 -2.72 -19.49
C GLN A 17 -1.31 -3.17 -18.73
N VAL A 18 -1.25 -2.81 -17.45
CA VAL A 18 -0.24 -3.32 -16.51
C VAL A 18 -0.97 -4.08 -15.40
N GLN A 19 -0.55 -5.30 -15.15
CA GLN A 19 -1.11 -6.15 -14.11
C GLN A 19 -0.16 -6.32 -12.93
N PHE A 20 -0.70 -6.19 -11.72
CA PHE A 20 -0.01 -6.46 -10.46
C PHE A 20 -0.63 -7.67 -9.77
N GLU A 21 0.18 -8.69 -9.49
CA GLU A 21 -0.22 -9.84 -8.67
C GLU A 21 0.38 -9.72 -7.27
N ILE A 22 -0.48 -9.70 -6.26
CA ILE A 22 -0.12 -9.71 -4.84
C ILE A 22 -0.60 -11.04 -4.24
N GLU A 23 0.35 -11.93 -3.96
CA GLU A 23 0.06 -13.26 -3.43
C GLU A 23 0.28 -13.31 -1.91
N PHE A 24 -0.69 -13.90 -1.21
CA PHE A 24 -0.60 -14.22 0.21
C PHE A 24 -0.19 -15.69 0.41
N GLN A 25 0.71 -15.93 1.36
CA GLN A 25 0.73 -17.22 2.06
C GLN A 25 -0.65 -17.40 2.69
N GLU A 26 -1.27 -18.56 2.85
CA GLU A 26 -2.68 -18.68 3.25
C GLU A 26 -3.78 -18.00 2.40
N PRO A 27 -4.89 -18.72 2.11
CA PRO A 27 -6.08 -18.15 1.50
C PRO A 27 -6.73 -17.02 2.32
N LEU A 28 -7.19 -16.00 1.61
CA LEU A 28 -7.99 -14.92 2.15
C LEU A 28 -9.42 -15.40 2.44
N ASN A 29 -9.91 -15.10 3.63
CA ASN A 29 -11.24 -15.49 4.10
C ASN A 29 -12.25 -14.33 3.95
N ASN A 30 -13.54 -14.67 3.79
CA ASN A 30 -14.61 -13.68 3.64
C ASN A 30 -15.78 -13.82 4.64
N PRO A 31 -15.51 -13.81 5.97
CA PRO A 31 -16.58 -13.98 6.96
C PRO A 31 -17.57 -12.81 7.02
N TRP A 32 -17.22 -11.64 6.48
CA TRP A 32 -18.09 -10.46 6.47
C TRP A 32 -18.82 -10.27 5.13
N SER A 33 -18.74 -11.26 4.24
CA SER A 33 -19.42 -11.25 2.93
C SER A 33 -19.11 -9.99 2.11
N ALA A 34 -17.84 -9.56 2.12
CA ALA A 34 -17.38 -8.43 1.34
C ALA A 34 -17.46 -8.76 -0.17
N PRO A 35 -17.83 -7.79 -1.03
CA PRO A 35 -18.03 -8.01 -2.46
C PRO A 35 -16.82 -8.62 -3.18
N ALA A 36 -15.59 -8.20 -2.84
CA ALA A 36 -14.38 -8.66 -3.52
C ALA A 36 -13.89 -10.05 -3.09
N GLY A 37 -14.59 -10.72 -2.17
CA GLY A 37 -14.29 -12.12 -1.82
C GLY A 37 -13.29 -12.33 -0.67
N PHE A 38 -12.88 -11.26 0.03
CA PHE A 38 -12.06 -11.26 1.24
C PHE A 38 -12.47 -10.13 2.21
N SER A 39 -12.31 -10.28 3.53
CA SER A 39 -12.85 -9.29 4.49
C SER A 39 -11.81 -8.50 5.31
N HIS A 40 -10.67 -9.10 5.66
CA HIS A 40 -9.85 -8.59 6.76
C HIS A 40 -8.64 -7.77 6.31
N GLN A 41 -8.18 -7.98 5.09
CA GLN A 41 -6.99 -7.33 4.57
C GLN A 41 -7.35 -5.98 3.95
N THR A 42 -6.52 -4.98 4.21
CA THR A 42 -6.31 -3.84 3.33
C THR A 42 -4.89 -3.96 2.82
N VAL A 43 -4.68 -3.74 1.52
CA VAL A 43 -3.34 -3.80 0.91
C VAL A 43 -3.08 -2.48 0.22
N ASP A 44 -1.91 -1.93 0.46
CA ASP A 44 -1.40 -0.81 -0.30
C ASP A 44 -0.22 -1.27 -1.17
N LEU A 45 -0.15 -0.76 -2.39
CA LEU A 45 1.04 -0.79 -3.23
C LEU A 45 1.44 0.65 -3.55
N TYR A 46 2.72 0.94 -3.40
CA TYR A 46 3.38 2.19 -3.75
C TYR A 46 4.38 1.90 -4.86
N LEU A 47 4.34 2.69 -5.93
CA LEU A 47 5.22 2.61 -7.08
C LEU A 47 6.14 3.83 -7.06
N GLU A 48 7.45 3.60 -7.02
CA GLU A 48 8.44 4.60 -7.36
C GLU A 48 8.88 4.40 -8.80
N ALA A 49 8.51 5.35 -9.66
CA ALA A 49 8.74 5.26 -11.09
C ALA A 49 10.06 5.92 -11.52
N TYR A 50 10.60 6.84 -10.72
CA TYR A 50 11.78 7.65 -11.06
C TYR A 50 12.92 7.54 -10.03
N PRO A 51 13.38 6.32 -9.69
CA PRO A 51 14.34 6.13 -8.61
C PRO A 51 15.60 7.00 -8.80
N GLY A 52 15.96 7.73 -7.74
CA GLY A 52 17.14 8.59 -7.70
C GLY A 52 16.90 10.05 -8.11
N THR A 53 15.67 10.45 -8.41
CA THR A 53 15.31 11.87 -8.67
C THR A 53 14.91 12.63 -7.40
N GLU A 54 14.65 11.93 -6.29
CA GLU A 54 14.12 12.50 -5.04
C GLU A 54 12.79 13.25 -5.22
N THR A 55 11.97 12.81 -6.18
CA THR A 55 10.62 13.34 -6.46
C THR A 55 9.54 12.41 -5.91
N GLY A 56 8.28 12.85 -5.96
CA GLY A 56 7.14 12.06 -5.50
C GLY A 56 6.85 12.27 -4.01
N ALA A 57 5.87 11.54 -3.50
CA ALA A 57 5.47 11.64 -2.09
C ALA A 57 6.30 10.70 -1.22
N GLN A 58 6.80 11.18 -0.08
CA GLN A 58 7.50 10.32 0.88
C GLN A 58 6.56 9.69 1.91
N ARG A 59 5.59 10.47 2.40
CA ARG A 59 4.57 9.94 3.31
C ARG A 59 3.71 8.95 2.54
N LEU A 60 3.41 7.82 3.16
CA LEU A 60 2.41 6.89 2.62
C LEU A 60 1.00 7.50 2.66
N LEU A 61 0.00 6.76 2.18
CA LEU A 61 -1.39 7.22 2.23
C LEU A 61 -1.82 7.56 3.68
N PRO A 62 -2.84 8.43 3.87
CA PRO A 62 -3.26 8.86 5.19
C PRO A 62 -3.51 7.71 6.18
N ASP A 63 -3.16 7.91 7.44
CA ASP A 63 -3.29 6.97 8.57
C ASP A 63 -2.47 5.66 8.47
N ARG A 64 -1.55 5.54 7.49
CA ARG A 64 -0.57 4.44 7.47
C ARG A 64 0.52 4.64 8.53
N VAL A 65 0.77 5.91 8.86
CA VAL A 65 1.74 6.35 9.86
C VAL A 65 3.13 5.81 9.55
N ALA A 66 3.49 5.93 8.27
CA ALA A 66 4.72 5.42 7.70
C ALA A 66 5.13 6.28 6.49
N ALA A 67 6.39 6.16 6.09
CA ALA A 67 6.96 6.83 4.92
C ALA A 67 7.88 5.89 4.15
N THR A 68 8.24 6.25 2.93
CA THR A 68 9.40 5.68 2.22
C THR A 68 10.72 6.16 2.85
N PRO A 69 11.86 5.52 2.53
CA PRO A 69 13.17 5.95 3.00
C PRO A 69 13.52 7.36 2.52
N ASP A 70 14.44 8.02 3.21
CA ASP A 70 14.85 9.37 2.84
C ASP A 70 15.43 9.40 1.40
N GLY A 71 15.00 10.39 0.62
CA GLY A 71 15.40 10.53 -0.79
C GLY A 71 14.62 9.62 -1.77
N VAL A 72 13.66 8.83 -1.27
CA VAL A 72 12.79 7.99 -2.10
C VAL A 72 11.37 8.51 -1.98
N GLY A 73 10.73 8.88 -3.08
CA GLY A 73 9.28 9.11 -3.12
C GLY A 73 8.56 7.95 -3.78
N TRP A 74 7.24 8.00 -3.80
CA TRP A 74 6.40 7.19 -4.69
C TRP A 74 5.60 8.13 -5.59
N ASP A 75 5.34 7.70 -6.83
CA ASP A 75 4.66 8.47 -7.88
C ASP A 75 3.22 8.00 -8.11
N TYR A 76 2.96 6.73 -7.82
CA TYR A 76 1.64 6.13 -7.94
C TYR A 76 1.40 5.19 -6.77
N ALA A 77 0.17 5.13 -6.28
CA ALA A 77 -0.21 4.18 -5.25
C ALA A 77 -1.63 3.67 -5.48
N PHE A 78 -1.93 2.47 -5.00
CA PHE A 78 -3.29 2.02 -4.82
C PHE A 78 -3.49 1.42 -3.43
N THR A 79 -4.74 1.46 -2.98
CA THR A 79 -5.22 0.75 -1.80
C THR A 79 -6.40 -0.11 -2.20
N LEU A 80 -6.49 -1.33 -1.66
CA LEU A 80 -7.55 -2.28 -1.94
C LEU A 80 -7.97 -3.04 -0.68
N ASN A 81 -9.28 -3.22 -0.52
CA ASN A 81 -9.88 -4.03 0.52
C ASN A 81 -11.12 -4.77 -0.03
N GLY A 82 -11.80 -5.53 0.84
CA GLY A 82 -12.97 -6.32 0.44
C GLY A 82 -14.16 -5.53 -0.15
N TRP A 83 -14.23 -4.23 0.07
CA TRP A 83 -15.36 -3.34 -0.29
C TRP A 83 -15.04 -2.41 -1.45
N GLY A 84 -13.77 -2.24 -1.82
CA GLY A 84 -13.40 -1.29 -2.85
C GLY A 84 -11.90 -1.07 -2.93
N ALA A 85 -11.52 -0.24 -3.90
CA ALA A 85 -10.16 0.19 -4.12
C ALA A 85 -10.14 1.67 -4.50
N ALA A 86 -8.99 2.30 -4.30
CA ALA A 86 -8.70 3.65 -4.74
C ALA A 86 -7.25 3.72 -5.21
N HIS A 87 -6.95 4.66 -6.11
CA HIS A 87 -5.61 4.87 -6.62
C HIS A 87 -5.26 6.35 -6.74
N TYR A 88 -3.97 6.63 -6.67
CA TYR A 88 -3.42 7.96 -6.38
C TYR A 88 -2.21 8.22 -7.25
N LEU A 89 -2.03 9.48 -7.64
CA LEU A 89 -0.78 9.99 -8.19
C LEU A 89 -0.16 10.97 -7.21
N ALA A 90 1.16 10.90 -7.06
CA ALA A 90 1.93 11.98 -6.48
C ALA A 90 2.63 12.75 -7.60
N ASP A 91 2.63 14.07 -7.50
CA ASP A 91 3.41 14.91 -8.40
C ASP A 91 4.88 15.02 -7.96
N THR A 92 5.69 15.73 -8.74
CA THR A 92 7.12 15.89 -8.43
C THR A 92 7.41 16.65 -7.13
N SER A 93 6.43 17.37 -6.59
CA SER A 93 6.52 18.07 -5.30
C SER A 93 6.07 17.21 -4.12
N GLY A 94 5.51 16.03 -4.40
CA GLY A 94 4.94 15.12 -3.41
C GLY A 94 3.48 15.43 -3.07
N GLU A 95 2.79 16.28 -3.83
CA GLU A 95 1.35 16.51 -3.68
C GLU A 95 0.59 15.30 -4.22
N VAL A 96 -0.31 14.74 -3.40
CA VAL A 96 -1.06 13.52 -3.72
C VAL A 96 -2.47 13.85 -4.17
N THR A 97 -2.88 13.30 -5.31
CA THR A 97 -4.24 13.39 -5.85
C THR A 97 -4.85 12.00 -6.00
N GLU A 98 -6.07 11.82 -5.47
CA GLU A 98 -6.89 10.64 -5.76
C GLU A 98 -7.46 10.74 -7.18
N LEU A 99 -7.30 9.66 -7.95
CA LEU A 99 -7.87 9.58 -9.28
C LEU A 99 -9.34 9.16 -9.22
N THR A 100 -10.15 9.69 -10.13
CA THR A 100 -11.60 9.44 -10.16
C THR A 100 -11.99 8.20 -10.96
N THR A 101 -11.04 7.57 -11.66
CA THR A 101 -11.27 6.33 -12.40
C THR A 101 -11.40 5.15 -11.44
N GLU A 102 -12.21 4.16 -11.80
CA GLU A 102 -12.28 2.93 -11.03
C GLU A 102 -11.04 2.06 -11.30
N LEU A 103 -10.53 1.43 -10.25
CA LEU A 103 -9.45 0.46 -10.33
C LEU A 103 -10.04 -0.95 -10.43
N ASP A 104 -9.68 -1.69 -11.48
CA ASP A 104 -10.11 -3.09 -11.63
C ASP A 104 -9.22 -4.02 -10.82
N TYR A 105 -9.84 -4.89 -10.02
CA TYR A 105 -9.13 -5.91 -9.25
C TYR A 105 -10.01 -7.11 -8.92
N ALA A 106 -9.38 -8.27 -8.74
CA ALA A 106 -10.05 -9.51 -8.41
C ALA A 106 -9.20 -10.40 -7.50
N LEU A 107 -9.86 -11.11 -6.58
CA LEU A 107 -9.29 -12.27 -5.92
C LEU A 107 -9.35 -13.47 -6.86
N LEU A 108 -8.19 -14.02 -7.21
CA LEU A 108 -8.08 -15.18 -8.09
C LEU A 108 -8.65 -16.45 -7.45
N SER A 109 -8.84 -17.48 -8.27
CA SER A 109 -9.48 -18.74 -7.87
C SER A 109 -8.70 -19.55 -6.82
N ASP A 110 -7.40 -19.29 -6.67
CA ASP A 110 -6.56 -19.83 -5.59
C ASP A 110 -6.90 -19.24 -4.21
N ARG A 111 -7.71 -18.17 -4.18
CA ARG A 111 -8.07 -17.37 -3.01
C ARG A 111 -6.88 -16.76 -2.27
N ARG A 112 -5.72 -16.66 -2.91
CA ARG A 112 -4.46 -16.15 -2.34
C ARG A 112 -3.93 -14.95 -3.10
N THR A 113 -4.24 -14.87 -4.39
CA THR A 113 -3.67 -13.85 -5.28
C THR A 113 -4.70 -12.78 -5.59
N LEU A 114 -4.34 -11.53 -5.30
CA LEU A 114 -5.06 -10.34 -5.75
C LEU A 114 -4.43 -9.88 -7.07
N LEU A 115 -5.22 -9.89 -8.14
CA LEU A 115 -4.85 -9.35 -9.43
C LEU A 115 -5.43 -7.94 -9.55
N VAL A 116 -4.59 -6.95 -9.84
CA VAL A 116 -4.98 -5.56 -10.10
C VAL A 116 -4.61 -5.22 -11.53
N THR A 117 -5.56 -4.66 -12.28
CA THR A 117 -5.35 -4.25 -13.68
C THR A 117 -5.41 -2.73 -13.75
N VAL A 118 -4.37 -2.11 -14.30
CA VAL A 118 -4.26 -0.67 -14.45
C VAL A 118 -4.02 -0.32 -15.91
N ASP A 119 -4.79 0.65 -16.42
CA ASP A 119 -4.50 1.24 -17.72
C ASP A 119 -3.12 1.90 -17.70
N ARG A 120 -2.23 1.53 -18.63
CA ARG A 120 -0.86 2.07 -18.69
C ARG A 120 -0.82 3.59 -18.77
N ALA A 121 -1.84 4.20 -19.37
CA ALA A 121 -1.99 5.64 -19.49
C ALA A 121 -2.20 6.35 -18.14
N THR A 122 -2.67 5.62 -17.13
CA THR A 122 -2.85 6.13 -15.75
C THR A 122 -1.55 6.09 -14.96
N LEU A 123 -0.61 5.22 -15.33
CA LEU A 123 0.67 5.05 -14.65
C LEU A 123 1.71 6.08 -15.12
N PRO A 124 2.69 6.44 -14.27
CA PRO A 124 3.78 7.33 -14.66
C PRO A 124 4.47 6.88 -15.97
N PRO A 125 4.78 7.81 -16.89
CA PRO A 125 5.51 7.47 -18.11
C PRO A 125 6.94 7.02 -17.77
N GLY A 126 7.54 6.20 -18.63
CA GLY A 126 8.95 5.83 -18.50
C GLY A 126 9.22 4.33 -18.62
N ASP A 127 10.47 3.97 -18.33
CA ASP A 127 10.95 2.60 -18.35
C ASP A 127 10.52 1.86 -17.09
N GLU A 128 9.55 0.97 -17.27
CA GLU A 128 8.94 0.20 -16.20
C GLU A 128 9.87 -0.87 -15.60
N THR A 129 11.03 -1.13 -16.23
CA THR A 129 12.06 -2.01 -15.66
C THR A 129 12.84 -1.36 -14.52
N LEU A 130 12.72 -0.04 -14.37
CA LEU A 130 13.36 0.72 -13.29
C LEU A 130 12.47 0.84 -12.04
N TRP A 131 11.20 0.45 -12.15
CA TRP A 131 10.24 0.63 -11.07
C TRP A 131 10.63 -0.10 -9.78
N GLN A 132 10.40 0.58 -8.66
CA GLN A 132 10.50 0.02 -7.32
C GLN A 132 9.12 0.04 -6.65
N TYR A 133 8.91 -0.89 -5.74
CA TYR A 133 7.61 -1.16 -5.14
C TYR A 133 7.70 -1.22 -3.63
N GLY A 134 6.85 -0.48 -2.95
CA GLY A 134 6.51 -0.69 -1.55
C GLY A 134 5.18 -1.42 -1.48
N VAL A 135 5.08 -2.47 -0.67
CA VAL A 135 3.79 -3.11 -0.39
C VAL A 135 3.60 -3.17 1.11
N ALA A 136 2.43 -2.76 1.56
CA ALA A 136 2.06 -2.81 2.96
C ALA A 136 0.72 -3.54 3.13
N VAL A 137 0.65 -4.40 4.14
CA VAL A 137 -0.58 -5.09 4.54
C VAL A 137 -1.08 -4.47 5.84
N LEU A 138 -2.34 -4.07 5.84
CA LEU A 138 -3.04 -3.49 6.98
C LEU A 138 -4.29 -4.33 7.31
N ALA A 139 -4.87 -4.10 8.49
CA ALA A 139 -6.17 -4.67 8.82
C ALA A 139 -7.30 -3.72 8.43
N ASN A 140 -8.26 -4.27 7.67
CA ASN A 140 -9.50 -3.62 7.34
C ASN A 140 -10.47 -3.59 8.54
N GLN A 141 -11.29 -2.55 8.57
CA GLN A 141 -12.36 -2.35 9.53
C GLN A 141 -13.71 -2.24 8.82
N ALA A 142 -14.52 -3.28 8.93
CA ALA A 142 -15.82 -3.41 8.25
C ALA A 142 -16.79 -2.24 8.50
N ILE A 143 -16.75 -1.67 9.71
CA ILE A 143 -17.53 -0.50 10.10
C ILE A 143 -16.53 0.59 10.43
N PRO A 144 -16.17 1.45 9.47
CA PRO A 144 -15.16 2.48 9.67
C PRO A 144 -15.59 3.40 10.82
N SER A 145 -14.72 3.57 11.80
CA SER A 145 -14.78 4.75 12.66
C SER A 145 -14.33 5.97 11.84
N LEU A 146 -14.87 7.15 12.16
CA LEU A 146 -14.44 8.40 11.52
C LEU A 146 -12.92 8.58 11.71
N GLY A 147 -12.24 8.96 10.62
CA GLY A 147 -10.85 9.45 10.67
C GLY A 147 -9.74 8.39 10.66
N ILE A 148 -10.00 7.14 10.25
CA ILE A 148 -8.94 6.11 10.04
C ILE A 148 -9.02 5.39 8.69
N HIS A 149 -9.68 5.98 7.69
CA HIS A 149 -9.81 5.46 6.31
C HIS A 149 -10.18 3.96 6.18
N GLY A 150 -11.04 3.44 7.08
CA GLY A 150 -11.44 2.03 7.06
C GLY A 150 -10.38 1.06 7.56
N LEU A 151 -9.33 1.55 8.21
CA LEU A 151 -8.30 0.75 8.86
C LEU A 151 -8.74 0.32 10.27
N ARG A 152 -8.17 -0.76 10.77
CA ARG A 152 -8.39 -1.24 12.13
C ARG A 152 -7.36 -0.63 13.07
N GLU A 153 -7.86 0.07 14.08
CA GLU A 153 -7.06 0.72 15.12
C GLU A 153 -6.04 -0.23 15.77
N LEU A 154 -4.82 0.28 15.95
CA LEU A 154 -3.75 -0.32 16.75
C LEU A 154 -3.77 0.25 18.16
N ALA A 155 -3.83 -0.63 19.16
CA ALA A 155 -3.79 -0.27 20.57
C ALA A 155 -2.58 -0.87 21.27
N THR A 156 -2.28 -0.40 22.47
CA THR A 156 -1.29 -1.02 23.36
C THR A 156 -1.72 -2.42 23.78
N VAL A 157 -2.99 -2.58 24.14
CA VAL A 157 -3.58 -3.86 24.53
C VAL A 157 -4.61 -4.29 23.48
N PRO A 158 -4.54 -5.53 22.97
CA PRO A 158 -5.50 -6.01 21.98
C PRO A 158 -6.91 -6.08 22.56
N SER A 159 -7.90 -5.97 21.69
CA SER A 159 -9.31 -6.24 22.03
C SER A 159 -9.98 -7.03 20.91
N ARG A 160 -11.26 -7.36 21.06
CA ARG A 160 -12.01 -8.12 20.04
C ARG A 160 -11.99 -7.46 18.65
N PHE A 161 -11.84 -6.13 18.58
CA PHE A 161 -11.89 -5.37 17.33
C PHE A 161 -10.73 -4.39 17.13
N ARG A 162 -9.65 -4.54 17.89
CA ARG A 162 -8.43 -3.72 17.74
C ARG A 162 -7.21 -4.61 17.71
N LEU A 163 -6.23 -4.22 16.89
CA LEU A 163 -4.90 -4.79 17.00
C LEU A 163 -4.27 -4.36 18.32
N GLY A 164 -3.30 -5.14 18.80
CA GLY A 164 -2.55 -4.87 20.03
C GLY A 164 -1.05 -4.88 19.76
N GLY A 165 -0.26 -4.42 20.72
CA GLY A 165 1.20 -4.41 20.63
C GLY A 165 1.81 -3.07 20.19
N GLY A 166 0.99 -2.04 19.97
CA GLY A 166 1.48 -0.68 19.82
C GLY A 166 2.04 -0.13 21.13
N THR A 167 2.66 1.04 21.06
CA THR A 167 3.17 1.77 22.22
C THR A 167 2.17 2.81 22.75
N GLY A 168 1.17 3.16 21.94
CA GLY A 168 0.26 4.27 22.18
C GLY A 168 0.78 5.62 21.69
N ALA A 169 1.93 5.64 21.00
CA ALA A 169 2.44 6.82 20.34
C ALA A 169 1.65 7.11 19.06
N ALA A 170 1.52 8.39 18.73
CA ALA A 170 0.84 8.84 17.51
C ALA A 170 1.58 8.42 16.23
N ASN A 171 2.85 8.00 16.32
CA ASN A 171 3.64 7.48 15.21
C ASN A 171 3.77 5.94 15.19
N ASP A 172 2.91 5.22 15.91
CA ASP A 172 2.80 3.77 15.75
C ASP A 172 2.29 3.43 14.33
N PRO A 173 3.04 2.69 13.50
CA PRO A 173 2.59 2.34 12.16
C PRO A 173 1.36 1.44 12.21
N MET A 174 0.36 1.72 11.37
CA MET A 174 -0.85 0.89 11.25
C MET A 174 -0.66 -0.34 10.34
N LEU A 175 0.60 -0.68 10.05
CA LEU A 175 1.00 -1.74 9.15
C LEU A 175 1.20 -3.03 9.93
N ILE A 176 0.67 -4.14 9.42
CA ILE A 176 0.91 -5.48 9.94
C ILE A 176 2.19 -6.05 9.33
N ASP A 177 2.37 -5.85 8.03
CA ASP A 177 3.44 -6.47 7.25
C ASP A 177 3.84 -5.57 6.07
N VAL A 178 5.08 -5.74 5.61
CA VAL A 178 5.65 -5.05 4.46
C VAL A 178 6.48 -6.02 3.61
N LEU A 179 6.47 -5.80 2.29
CA LEU A 179 7.27 -6.62 1.39
C LEU A 179 8.76 -6.29 1.52
N HIS A 180 9.57 -7.33 1.78
CA HIS A 180 11.02 -7.26 1.68
C HIS A 180 11.58 -8.61 1.17
N PRO A 181 12.63 -8.62 0.33
CA PRO A 181 13.22 -9.86 -0.19
C PRO A 181 13.85 -10.72 0.91
N ASP A 182 14.48 -10.08 1.90
CA ASP A 182 15.10 -10.76 3.03
C ASP A 182 14.10 -10.96 4.17
N ALA A 183 14.12 -12.16 4.76
CA ALA A 183 13.34 -12.47 5.95
C ALA A 183 13.94 -11.83 7.21
N GLY A 184 13.09 -11.53 8.19
CA GLY A 184 13.51 -11.10 9.53
C GLY A 184 13.86 -9.62 9.68
N VAL A 185 13.79 -8.82 8.61
CA VAL A 185 14.06 -7.37 8.69
C VAL A 185 12.82 -6.55 9.04
N GLN A 186 11.63 -7.15 8.95
CA GLN A 186 10.36 -6.44 9.13
C GLN A 186 10.22 -5.79 10.51
N GLU A 187 10.73 -6.42 11.57
CA GLU A 187 10.70 -5.85 12.93
C GLU A 187 11.45 -4.51 12.98
N GLU A 188 12.61 -4.43 12.32
CA GLU A 188 13.40 -3.20 12.23
C GLU A 188 12.67 -2.15 11.36
N LEU A 189 12.13 -2.55 10.22
CA LEU A 189 11.42 -1.66 9.28
C LEU A 189 10.15 -1.04 9.87
N LEU A 190 9.43 -1.79 10.72
CA LEU A 190 8.21 -1.34 11.38
C LEU A 190 8.47 -0.66 12.74
N THR A 191 9.74 -0.41 13.07
CA THR A 191 10.14 0.35 14.26
C THR A 191 10.39 1.81 13.90
N TYR A 192 10.25 2.70 14.88
CA TYR A 192 10.66 4.10 14.78
C TYR A 192 11.47 4.49 16.02
N GLU A 193 12.38 5.46 15.88
CA GLU A 193 13.34 5.78 16.95
C GLU A 193 12.73 6.60 18.09
N THR A 194 11.92 7.62 17.76
CA THR A 194 11.48 8.63 18.74
C THR A 194 9.95 8.73 18.81
N PRO A 195 9.30 8.22 19.86
CA PRO A 195 7.84 8.28 20.04
C PRO A 195 7.27 9.70 20.02
N VAL A 196 6.14 9.86 19.33
CA VAL A 196 5.31 11.07 19.35
C VAL A 196 4.16 10.85 20.33
N ALA A 197 4.13 11.57 21.46
CA ALA A 197 3.12 11.31 22.49
C ALA A 197 1.67 11.60 22.03
N THR A 198 1.45 12.68 21.28
CA THR A 198 0.13 13.13 20.80
C THR A 198 0.28 13.94 19.51
N GLY A 199 -0.71 13.91 18.63
CA GLY A 199 -0.76 14.72 17.42
C GLY A 199 -1.66 14.08 16.36
N ASP A 200 -1.91 14.79 15.27
CA ASP A 200 -2.47 14.19 14.06
C ASP A 200 -1.39 13.31 13.39
N PRO A 201 -1.59 11.99 13.25
CA PRO A 201 -0.61 11.11 12.60
C PRO A 201 -0.23 11.54 11.17
N ASN A 202 -1.12 12.26 10.49
CA ASN A 202 -0.92 12.76 9.13
C ASN A 202 -0.05 14.03 9.07
N GLU A 203 0.19 14.68 10.21
CA GLU A 203 1.04 15.88 10.30
C GLU A 203 2.42 15.59 10.92
N ILE A 204 2.68 14.36 11.39
CA ILE A 204 3.96 13.97 12.00
C ILE A 204 5.07 13.99 10.95
N ASP A 205 6.16 14.72 11.19
CA ASP A 205 7.35 14.76 10.32
C ASP A 205 7.76 13.35 9.84
N VAL A 206 7.96 13.19 8.52
CA VAL A 206 8.32 11.92 7.89
C VAL A 206 9.63 11.33 8.40
N ALA A 207 10.53 12.15 8.96
CA ALA A 207 11.74 11.69 9.63
C ALA A 207 11.46 10.89 10.92
N ARG A 208 10.23 10.97 11.44
CA ARG A 208 9.80 10.30 12.68
C ARG A 208 8.88 9.11 12.45
N LEU A 209 8.66 8.74 11.19
CA LEU A 209 7.81 7.62 10.80
C LEU A 209 8.66 6.38 10.52
N ALA A 210 8.04 5.20 10.68
CA ALA A 210 8.61 3.95 10.18
C ALA A 210 8.86 4.04 8.67
N LYS A 211 9.94 3.40 8.20
CA LYS A 211 10.44 3.52 6.82
C LYS A 211 10.18 2.22 6.07
N ILE A 212 9.30 2.26 5.08
CA ILE A 212 8.88 1.09 4.32
C ILE A 212 9.76 0.96 3.09
N PRO A 213 10.40 -0.20 2.86
CA PRO A 213 11.33 -0.37 1.75
C PRO A 213 10.63 -0.29 0.40
N MET A 214 11.32 0.26 -0.59
CA MET A 214 10.94 0.20 -2.00
C MET A 214 11.85 -0.82 -2.68
N VAL A 215 11.28 -1.95 -3.10
CA VAL A 215 12.03 -3.08 -3.67
C VAL A 215 11.87 -3.09 -5.19
N GLY A 216 12.95 -3.29 -5.94
CA GLY A 216 12.88 -3.45 -7.39
C GLY A 216 12.02 -4.66 -7.80
N ALA A 217 11.57 -4.69 -9.06
CA ALA A 217 10.90 -5.86 -9.61
C ALA A 217 11.77 -7.12 -9.43
N LEU A 218 11.18 -8.18 -8.85
CA LEU A 218 11.79 -9.51 -8.67
C LEU A 218 11.61 -10.38 -9.92
#